data_AF-A0A853MCV1-F1
#
_entry.id   AF-A0A853MCV1-F1
#
_cell.length_a   1.000
_cell.length_b   1.000
_cell.length_c   1.000
_cell.angle_alpha   90.00
_cell.angle_beta   90.00
_cell.angle_gamma   90.00
#
_symmetry.space_group_name_H-M   'P 1'
#
loop_
_entity.id
_entity.type
_entity.pdbx_description
1 polymer ?
#
loop_
_entity_poly.entity_id
_entity_poly.type
_entity_poly.pdbx_seq_one_letter_code
_entity_poly.pdbx_strand_id
1 'polypeptide(L)'
;MPTITQTETKIEIEFPCLPLAVYKEIAAHLCQVKGVHVELVTQTSPEFDYHQSQIKSLCISWQADSDSQRVQQILGYYQKRYH
;
A
#
# COMPACT_ATOMS: atom_id res chain seq x y z
N MET A 1 -22.38 -27.36 0.38
CA MET A 1 -22.55 -26.01 0.93
C MET A 1 -21.51 -25.09 0.30
N PRO A 2 -21.85 -23.87 -0.11
CA PRO A 2 -20.84 -22.83 -0.09
C PRO A 2 -21.42 -21.60 0.61
N THR A 3 -21.02 -21.40 1.86
CA THR A 3 -21.01 -20.06 2.44
C THR A 3 -19.59 -19.57 2.24
N ILE A 4 -19.36 -18.83 1.16
CA ILE A 4 -18.15 -18.01 1.03
C ILE A 4 -18.63 -16.58 1.04
N THR A 5 -18.64 -15.98 2.21
CA THR A 5 -18.71 -14.52 2.32
C THR A 5 -17.38 -14.09 2.92
N GLN A 6 -16.37 -14.00 2.07
CA GLN A 6 -15.09 -13.41 2.44
C GLN A 6 -15.13 -11.95 1.97
N THR A 7 -15.48 -11.06 2.89
CA THR A 7 -15.53 -9.61 2.63
C THR A 7 -14.09 -9.10 2.58
N GLU A 8 -13.54 -8.98 1.37
CA GLU A 8 -12.22 -8.41 1.11
C GLU A 8 -12.29 -6.89 1.16
N THR A 9 -11.37 -6.25 1.88
CA THR A 9 -11.17 -4.80 1.83
C THR A 9 -10.06 -4.49 0.84
N LYS A 10 -10.28 -3.52 -0.05
CA LYS A 10 -9.29 -3.05 -1.02
C LYS A 10 -9.23 -1.53 -1.03
N ILE A 11 -8.03 -0.98 -0.93
CA ILE A 11 -7.79 0.47 -1.01
C ILE A 11 -6.61 0.76 -1.94
N GLU A 12 -6.61 1.95 -2.51
CA GLU A 12 -5.47 2.52 -3.22
C GLU A 12 -5.04 3.79 -2.49
N ILE A 13 -3.74 3.90 -2.22
CA ILE A 13 -3.17 5.06 -1.54
C ILE A 13 -2.00 5.63 -2.33
N GLU A 14 -1.95 6.95 -2.39
CA GLU A 14 -0.87 7.71 -3.00
C GLU A 14 -0.21 8.59 -1.94
N PHE A 15 1.12 8.62 -1.94
CA PHE A 15 1.92 9.55 -1.17
C PHE A 15 2.62 10.53 -2.12
N PRO A 16 2.30 11.83 -2.06
CA PRO A 16 2.95 12.84 -2.88
C PRO A 16 4.47 12.87 -2.66
N CYS A 17 5.25 12.93 -3.75
CA CYS A 17 6.71 13.08 -3.73
C CYS A 17 7.49 12.02 -2.91
N LEU A 18 6.86 10.88 -2.62
CA LEU A 18 7.48 9.82 -1.82
C LEU A 18 8.53 9.06 -2.66
N PRO A 19 9.77 8.87 -2.20
CA PRO A 19 10.79 8.18 -3.01
C PRO A 19 10.43 6.72 -3.30
N LEU A 20 10.88 6.20 -4.46
CA LEU A 20 10.71 4.80 -4.87
C LEU A 20 11.09 3.79 -3.79
N ALA A 21 12.23 4.03 -3.12
CA ALA A 21 12.70 3.15 -2.05
C ALA A 21 11.70 3.07 -0.89
N VAL A 22 11.05 4.18 -0.56
CA VAL A 22 10.08 4.24 0.54
C VAL A 22 8.78 3.55 0.14
N TYR A 23 8.31 3.70 -1.10
CA TYR A 23 7.20 2.88 -1.61
C TYR A 23 7.46 1.37 -1.46
N LYS A 24 8.68 0.92 -1.80
CA LYS A 24 9.08 -0.48 -1.64
C LYS A 24 9.17 -0.89 -0.16
N GLU A 25 9.63 -0.01 0.71
CA GLU A 25 9.69 -0.23 2.16
C GLU A 25 8.29 -0.40 2.77
N ILE A 26 7.33 0.46 2.40
CA ILE A 26 5.93 0.36 2.83
C ILE A 26 5.36 -0.99 2.40
N ALA A 27 5.52 -1.35 1.13
CA ALA A 27 5.04 -2.63 0.61
C ALA A 27 5.67 -3.82 1.36
N ALA A 28 6.98 -3.77 1.64
CA ALA A 28 7.65 -4.81 2.41
C ALA A 28 7.09 -4.96 3.83
N HIS A 29 6.82 -3.85 4.53
CA HIS A 29 6.21 -3.89 5.87
C HIS A 29 4.77 -4.42 5.85
N LEU A 30 3.97 -3.99 4.87
CA LEU A 30 2.58 -4.44 4.75
C LEU A 30 2.47 -5.92 4.39
N CYS A 31 3.32 -6.44 3.50
CA CYS A 31 3.36 -7.86 3.15
C CYS A 31 3.77 -8.79 4.31
N GLN A 32 4.31 -8.25 5.41
CA GLN A 32 4.57 -9.03 6.62
C GLN A 32 3.29 -9.27 7.45
N VAL A 33 2.22 -8.52 7.17
CA VAL A 33 0.93 -8.70 7.84
C VAL A 33 0.19 -9.85 7.16
N LYS A 34 -0.12 -10.91 7.91
CA LYS A 34 -0.79 -12.09 7.38
C LYS A 34 -2.14 -11.70 6.74
N GLY A 35 -2.36 -12.18 5.52
CA GLY A 35 -3.59 -11.93 4.76
C GLY A 35 -3.61 -10.60 4.00
N VAL A 36 -2.56 -9.78 4.12
CA VAL A 36 -2.39 -8.53 3.37
C VAL A 36 -1.60 -8.77 2.09
N HIS A 37 -2.12 -8.26 0.98
CA HIS A 37 -1.46 -8.23 -0.32
C HIS A 37 -1.25 -6.78 -0.74
N VAL A 38 -0.10 -6.51 -1.37
CA VAL A 38 0.26 -5.18 -1.86
C VAL A 38 0.76 -5.26 -3.28
N GLU A 39 0.22 -4.41 -4.14
CA GLU A 39 0.67 -4.20 -5.51
C GLU A 39 1.21 -2.77 -5.64
N LEU A 40 2.39 -2.64 -6.26
CA LEU A 40 2.96 -1.35 -6.61
C LEU A 40 2.38 -0.92 -7.97
N VAL A 41 1.63 0.17 -8.00
CA VAL A 41 1.10 0.73 -9.24
C VAL A 41 2.17 1.58 -9.90
N THR A 42 2.61 1.20 -11.10
CA THR A 42 3.64 1.92 -11.84
C THR A 42 3.19 3.31 -12.26
N GLN A 43 4.08 4.29 -12.16
CA GLN A 43 3.90 5.63 -12.72
C GLN A 43 3.85 5.58 -14.25
N THR A 44 2.95 6.35 -14.84
CA THR A 44 2.73 6.42 -16.30
C THR A 44 2.98 7.81 -16.88
N SER A 45 3.55 8.73 -16.10
CA SER A 45 3.98 10.04 -16.57
C SER A 45 4.94 9.90 -17.75
N PRO A 46 4.71 10.62 -18.86
CA PRO A 46 5.62 10.63 -20.00
C PRO A 46 6.88 11.46 -19.76
N GLU A 47 6.88 12.31 -18.72
CA GLU A 47 7.98 13.22 -18.40
C GLU A 47 8.81 12.68 -17.24
N PHE A 48 10.14 12.80 -17.35
CA PHE A 48 11.03 12.47 -16.25
C PHE A 48 11.08 13.60 -15.22
N ASP A 49 10.63 13.31 -14.01
CA ASP A 49 10.83 14.15 -12.84
C ASP A 49 11.49 13.31 -11.73
N TYR A 50 12.66 13.74 -11.26
CA TYR A 50 13.39 13.04 -10.19
C TYR A 50 12.60 13.00 -8.87
N HIS A 51 11.75 13.99 -8.63
CA HIS A 51 10.89 14.06 -7.45
C HIS A 51 9.61 13.22 -7.62
N GLN A 52 9.33 12.76 -8.84
CA GLN A 52 8.25 11.84 -9.11
C GLN A 52 8.74 10.40 -9.03
N SER A 53 8.13 9.62 -8.12
CA SER A 53 8.42 8.20 -8.01
C SER A 53 8.00 7.44 -9.27
N GLN A 54 8.76 6.39 -9.59
CA GLN A 54 8.36 5.38 -10.58
C GLN A 54 7.14 4.56 -10.15
N ILE A 55 6.72 4.69 -8.89
CA ILE A 55 5.47 4.15 -8.35
C ILE A 55 4.50 5.31 -8.12
N LYS A 56 3.29 5.19 -8.66
CA LYS A 56 2.20 6.14 -8.48
C LYS A 56 1.52 5.94 -7.13
N SER A 57 1.20 4.69 -6.79
CA SER A 57 0.37 4.36 -5.64
C SER A 57 0.61 2.92 -5.17
N LEU A 58 0.10 2.61 -3.98
CA LEU A 58 0.02 1.26 -3.43
C LEU A 58 -1.43 0.80 -3.51
N CYS A 59 -1.67 -0.34 -4.15
CA CYS A 59 -2.93 -1.04 -4.03
C CYS A 59 -2.81 -2.10 -2.93
N ILE A 60 -3.64 -2.01 -1.90
CA ILE A 60 -3.56 -2.86 -0.71
C ILE A 60 -4.89 -3.58 -0.58
N SER A 61 -4.86 -4.91 -0.45
CA SER A 61 -6.05 -5.69 -0.12
C SER A 61 -5.81 -6.66 1.03
N TRP A 62 -6.85 -6.89 1.82
CA TRP A 62 -6.80 -7.84 2.94
C TRP A 62 -8.17 -8.40 3.29
N GLN A 63 -8.15 -9.58 3.91
CA GLN A 63 -9.34 -10.29 4.35
C GLN A 63 -9.81 -9.78 5.72
N ALA A 64 -11.08 -9.98 6.05
CA ALA A 64 -11.67 -9.49 7.31
C ALA A 64 -10.98 -10.01 8.59
N ASP A 65 -10.31 -11.17 8.51
CA ASP A 65 -9.54 -11.78 9.61
C ASP A 65 -8.09 -11.27 9.71
N SER A 66 -7.66 -10.43 8.77
CA SER A 66 -6.31 -9.85 8.77
C SER A 66 -6.19 -8.77 9.86
N ASP A 67 -4.97 -8.56 10.36
CA ASP A 67 -4.68 -7.54 11.38
C ASP A 67 -4.73 -6.13 10.76
N SER A 68 -5.95 -5.64 10.55
CA SER A 68 -6.23 -4.32 10.00
C SER A 68 -5.67 -3.21 10.88
N GLN A 69 -5.57 -3.41 12.20
CA GLN A 69 -4.96 -2.44 13.10
C GLN A 69 -3.46 -2.28 12.80
N ARG A 70 -2.75 -3.38 12.53
CA ARG A 70 -1.33 -3.32 12.14
C ARG A 70 -1.13 -2.61 10.81
N VAL A 71 -2.01 -2.84 9.83
CA VAL A 71 -2.00 -2.09 8.56
C VAL A 71 -2.14 -0.58 8.82
N GLN A 72 -3.12 -0.18 9.63
CA GLN A 72 -3.34 1.23 9.96
C GLN A 72 -2.15 1.86 10.71
N GLN A 73 -1.50 1.12 11.61
CA GLN A 73 -0.29 1.60 12.30
C GLN A 73 0.87 1.84 11.34
N ILE A 74 1.10 0.91 10.40
CA ILE A 74 2.16 1.04 9.39
C ILE A 74 1.88 2.28 8.53
N LEU A 75 0.68 2.39 7.97
CA LEU A 75 0.30 3.53 7.12
C LEU A 75 0.36 4.86 7.89
N GLY A 76 -0.12 4.90 9.13
CA GLY A 76 -0.09 6.08 9.97
C GLY A 76 1.33 6.56 10.31
N TYR A 77 2.29 5.63 10.46
CA TYR A 77 3.70 6.00 10.63
C TYR A 77 4.25 6.73 9.41
N TYR A 78 4.03 6.18 8.21
CA TYR A 78 4.53 6.78 6.97
C TYR A 78 3.81 8.07 6.62
N GLN A 79 2.50 8.15 6.88
CA GLN A 79 1.77 9.40 6.80
C GLN A 79 2.40 10.45 7.71
N LYS A 80 2.56 10.18 9.01
CA LYS A 80 3.18 11.16 9.92
C LYS A 80 4.61 11.58 9.52
N ARG A 81 5.38 10.69 8.92
CA ARG A 81 6.78 10.95 8.54
C ARG A 81 6.93 11.79 7.27
N TYR A 82 6.00 11.66 6.33
CA TYR A 82 6.11 12.23 4.97
C TYR A 82 4.96 13.18 4.62
N HIS A 83 4.21 13.66 5.62
CA HIS A 83 3.04 14.54 5.49
C HIS A 83 3.19 15.81 6.31
#